data_AF-A0A0Q4BCF4-F1
#
_entry.id   AF-A0A0Q4BCF4-F1
#
_cell.length_a   1.000
_cell.length_b   1.000
_cell.length_c   1.000
_cell.angle_alpha   90.00
_cell.angle_beta   90.00
_cell.angle_gamma   90.00
#
_symmetry.space_group_name_H-M   'P 1'
#
loop_
_entity.id
_entity.type
_entity.pdbx_description
1 polymer ?
#
loop_
_entity_poly.entity_id
_entity_poly.type
_entity_poly.pdbx_seq_one_letter_code
_entity_poly.pdbx_strand_id
1 'polypeptide(L)'
;MLISIFQDHVALMTPRERFRAALELGPVDRVPLFYQHLGAAKWLLQSTGLRIHDGLQDPEVFAKLSLAAHDMYGFDNVMAGWGGPPDGRQGPRHAVEVS
;
A
#
# COMPACT_ATOMS: atom_id res chain seq x y z
N MET A 1 45.92 -8.29 5.94
CA MET A 1 44.71 -8.81 5.26
C MET A 1 43.61 -8.85 6.32
N LEU A 2 42.88 -7.75 6.48
CA LEU A 2 41.78 -7.63 7.45
C LEU A 2 40.49 -7.87 6.68
N ILE A 3 39.79 -8.93 7.05
CA ILE A 3 38.50 -9.28 6.46
C ILE A 3 37.51 -8.23 6.95
N SER A 4 37.03 -7.38 6.04
CA SER A 4 35.93 -6.44 6.26
C SER A 4 34.63 -7.24 6.30
N ILE A 5 34.29 -7.80 7.47
CA ILE A 5 33.07 -8.56 7.65
C ILE A 5 31.98 -7.61 8.15
N PHE A 6 30.97 -7.38 7.30
CA PHE A 6 29.69 -6.72 7.60
C PHE A 6 29.72 -5.24 8.02
N GLN A 7 29.90 -4.37 7.04
CA GLN A 7 29.18 -3.09 7.03
C GLN A 7 28.45 -2.94 5.70
N ASP A 8 27.56 -3.88 5.40
CA ASP A 8 26.48 -3.60 4.46
C ASP A 8 25.51 -2.69 5.21
N HIS A 9 25.84 -1.39 5.26
CA HIS A 9 24.86 -0.35 5.57
C HIS A 9 23.84 -0.44 4.45
N VAL A 10 22.79 -1.25 4.62
CA VAL A 10 21.71 -1.24 3.65
C VAL A 10 21.13 0.16 3.71
N ALA A 11 21.44 0.96 2.69
CA ALA A 11 21.02 2.34 2.63
C ALA A 11 19.49 2.39 2.79
N LEU A 12 19.00 3.38 3.56
CA LEU A 12 17.57 3.59 3.74
C LEU A 12 16.89 3.67 2.36
N MET A 13 16.00 2.72 2.09
CA MET A 13 15.29 2.63 0.82
C MET A 13 13.96 3.38 0.90
N THR A 14 13.56 4.01 -0.20
CA THR A 14 12.17 4.41 -0.38
C THR A 14 11.27 3.17 -0.50
N PRO A 15 9.96 3.29 -0.20
CA PRO A 15 9.00 2.21 -0.43
C PRO A 15 9.09 1.56 -1.82
N ARG A 16 9.25 2.40 -2.85
CA ARG A 16 9.36 1.98 -4.25
C ARG A 16 10.62 1.15 -4.50
N GLU A 17 11.77 1.61 -4.01
CA GLU A 17 13.05 0.88 -4.16
C GLU A 17 13.00 -0.46 -3.45
N ARG A 18 12.48 -0.47 -2.23
CA ARG A 18 12.32 -1.67 -1.41
C ARG A 18 11.44 -2.72 -2.10
N PHE A 19 10.29 -2.31 -2.64
CA PHE A 19 9.40 -3.22 -3.35
C PHE A 19 10.05 -3.82 -4.61
N ARG A 20 10.71 -2.99 -5.42
CA ARG A 20 11.37 -3.47 -6.65
C ARG A 20 12.48 -4.47 -6.34
N ALA A 21 13.37 -4.13 -5.40
CA ALA A 21 14.44 -5.02 -4.97
C ALA A 21 13.89 -6.35 -4.43
N ALA A 22 12.82 -6.32 -3.63
CA ALA A 22 12.19 -7.53 -3.13
C ALA A 22 11.59 -8.42 -4.24
N LEU A 23 10.95 -7.83 -5.25
CA LEU A 23 10.41 -8.57 -6.40
C LEU A 23 11.49 -9.23 -7.25
N GLU A 24 12.68 -8.61 -7.32
CA GLU A 24 13.86 -9.13 -8.01
C GLU A 24 14.68 -10.11 -7.15
N LEU A 25 14.20 -10.47 -5.95
CA LEU A 25 14.90 -11.30 -4.97
C LEU A 25 16.27 -10.72 -4.54
N GLY A 26 16.41 -9.40 -4.62
CA GLY A 26 17.58 -8.65 -4.18
C GLY A 26 17.56 -8.32 -2.68
N PRO A 27 18.68 -7.79 -2.15
CA PRO A 27 18.76 -7.34 -0.76
C PRO A 27 17.88 -6.10 -0.52
N VAL A 28 17.27 -6.02 0.67
CA VAL A 28 16.43 -4.91 1.12
C VAL A 28 16.81 -4.46 2.52
N ASP A 29 16.56 -3.18 2.85
CA ASP A 29 16.86 -2.62 4.18
C ASP A 29 15.92 -3.15 5.27
N ARG A 30 14.69 -3.48 4.89
CA ARG A 30 13.72 -4.26 5.66
C ARG A 30 12.73 -4.94 4.73
N VAL A 31 11.97 -5.91 5.25
CA VAL A 31 10.85 -6.53 4.51
C VAL A 31 9.81 -5.45 4.15
N PRO A 32 9.37 -5.35 2.87
CA PRO A 32 8.30 -4.44 2.48
C PRO A 32 6.97 -4.86 3.09
N LEU A 33 6.19 -3.88 3.57
CA LEU A 33 4.88 -4.10 4.17
C LEU A 33 3.79 -3.73 3.19
N PHE A 34 3.04 -4.74 2.75
CA PHE A 34 1.93 -4.61 1.82
C PHE A 34 0.58 -4.73 2.53
N TYR A 35 -0.43 -3.99 2.05
CA TYR A 35 -1.83 -4.26 2.39
C TYR A 35 -2.70 -4.40 1.13
N GLN A 36 -3.56 -5.43 1.14
CA GLN A 36 -4.49 -5.74 0.03
C GLN A 36 -5.92 -5.23 0.26
N HIS A 37 -6.34 -5.14 1.52
CA HIS A 37 -7.65 -4.64 1.95
C HIS A 37 -7.42 -3.36 2.74
N LEU A 38 -8.29 -2.35 2.56
CA LEU A 38 -8.15 -1.00 3.13
C LEU A 38 -7.47 -1.06 4.51
N GLY A 39 -6.18 -0.73 4.54
CA GLY A 39 -5.30 -1.08 5.65
C GLY A 39 -5.82 -0.50 6.95
N ALA A 40 -6.02 -1.36 7.95
CA ALA A 40 -6.58 -0.97 9.25
C ALA A 40 -7.89 -0.16 9.15
N ALA A 41 -8.79 -0.57 8.23
CA ALA A 41 -10.01 0.15 7.84
C ALA A 41 -10.79 0.81 9.00
N LYS A 42 -10.98 0.12 10.12
CA LYS A 42 -11.71 0.69 11.27
C LYS A 42 -11.07 1.98 11.77
N TRP A 43 -9.77 1.97 11.99
CA TRP A 43 -9.03 3.10 12.57
C TRP A 43 -8.80 4.20 11.54
N LEU A 44 -8.57 3.83 10.29
CA LEU A 44 -8.45 4.75 9.16
C LEU A 44 -9.74 5.56 8.92
N LEU A 45 -10.90 4.89 8.90
CA LEU A 45 -12.18 5.55 8.69
C LEU A 45 -12.53 6.46 9.88
N GLN A 46 -12.15 6.06 11.11
CA GLN A 46 -12.31 6.89 12.29
C GLN A 46 -11.40 8.14 12.27
N SER A 47 -10.14 8.01 11.86
CA SER A 47 -9.19 9.13 11.84
C SER A 47 -9.51 10.15 10.75
N THR A 48 -10.05 9.71 9.62
CA THR A 48 -10.39 10.56 8.48
C THR A 48 -11.81 11.14 8.54
N GLY A 49 -12.70 10.53 9.32
CA GLY A 49 -14.13 10.87 9.35
C GLY A 49 -14.88 10.48 8.07
N LEU A 50 -14.21 9.79 7.14
CA LEU A 50 -14.76 9.35 5.86
C LEU A 50 -15.39 7.97 5.99
N ARG A 51 -16.27 7.62 5.05
CA ARG A 51 -16.82 6.26 4.93
C ARG A 51 -16.24 5.58 3.70
N ILE A 52 -16.04 4.27 3.79
CA ILE A 52 -15.56 3.49 2.65
C ILE A 52 -16.52 3.56 1.47
N HIS A 53 -17.83 3.67 1.73
CA HIS A 53 -18.84 3.85 0.69
C HIS A 53 -18.59 5.12 -0.15
N ASP A 54 -18.17 6.21 0.50
CA ASP A 54 -17.91 7.49 -0.18
C ASP A 54 -16.69 7.35 -1.10
N GLY A 55 -15.64 6.67 -0.62
CA GLY A 55 -14.46 6.37 -1.44
C GLY A 55 -14.76 5.45 -2.63
N LEU A 56 -15.72 4.52 -2.51
CA LEU A 56 -16.08 3.65 -3.64
C LEU A 56 -16.84 4.39 -4.76
N GLN A 57 -17.35 5.59 -4.49
CA GLN A 57 -18.11 6.42 -5.44
C GLN A 57 -17.34 7.65 -5.92
N ASP A 58 -16.37 8.12 -5.13
CA ASP A 58 -15.55 9.28 -5.43
C ASP A 58 -14.05 8.91 -5.43
N PRO A 59 -13.38 8.97 -6.60
CA PRO A 59 -11.97 8.61 -6.71
C PRO A 59 -11.03 9.50 -5.89
N GLU A 60 -11.38 10.78 -5.66
CA GLU A 60 -10.58 11.67 -4.82
C GLU A 60 -10.68 11.28 -3.34
N VAL A 61 -11.87 10.87 -2.90
CA VAL A 61 -12.09 10.35 -1.54
C VAL A 61 -11.34 9.04 -1.36
N PHE A 62 -11.34 8.16 -2.36
CA PHE A 62 -10.56 6.92 -2.31
C PHE A 62 -9.06 7.19 -2.21
N ALA A 63 -8.53 8.13 -3.01
CA ALA A 63 -7.13 8.51 -2.97
C ALA A 63 -6.72 9.03 -1.58
N LYS A 64 -7.57 9.86 -0.95
CA LYS A 64 -7.35 10.35 0.43
C LYS A 64 -7.30 9.21 1.43
N LEU A 65 -8.20 8.22 1.33
CA LEU A 65 -8.18 7.04 2.20
C LEU A 65 -6.91 6.20 2.00
N SER A 66 -6.49 5.97 0.76
CA SER A 66 -5.28 5.18 0.45
C SER A 66 -3.99 5.86 0.94
N LEU A 67 -3.91 7.19 0.84
CA LEU A 67 -2.78 7.96 1.37
C LEU A 67 -2.77 8.01 2.89
N ALA A 68 -3.93 8.18 3.53
CA ALA A 68 -4.02 8.16 4.99
C ALA A 68 -3.59 6.79 5.57
N ALA A 69 -3.87 5.68 4.88
CA ALA A 69 -3.39 4.37 5.30
C ALA A 69 -1.85 4.26 5.22
N HIS A 70 -1.24 4.83 4.17
CA HIS A 70 0.21 4.92 4.01
C HIS A 70 0.84 5.73 5.15
N ASP A 71 0.31 6.91 5.44
CA ASP A 71 0.84 7.82 6.47
C ASP A 71 0.72 7.24 7.89
N MET A 72 -0.40 6.57 8.19
CA MET A 72 -0.66 6.07 9.54
C MET A 72 0.17 4.84 9.92
N TYR A 73 0.48 3.97 8.95
CA TYR A 73 1.05 2.65 9.22
C TYR A 73 2.39 2.40 8.52
N GLY A 74 2.86 3.33 7.69
CA GLY A 74 4.13 3.21 6.98
C GLY A 74 4.15 2.09 5.96
N PHE A 75 2.99 1.74 5.39
CA PHE A 75 2.90 0.73 4.33
C PHE A 75 3.73 1.14 3.12
N ASP A 76 4.32 0.18 2.43
CA ASP A 76 5.18 0.47 1.29
C ASP A 76 4.39 0.61 -0.03
N ASN A 77 3.06 0.42 0.02
CA ASN A 77 2.14 0.56 -1.10
C ASN A 77 0.98 1.51 -0.76
N VAL A 78 0.30 1.98 -1.81
CA VAL A 78 -1.03 2.57 -1.73
C VAL A 78 -2.01 1.68 -2.48
N MET A 79 -3.24 1.55 -1.98
CA MET A 79 -4.27 0.80 -2.68
C MET A 79 -4.81 1.61 -3.87
N ALA A 80 -4.83 0.99 -5.05
CA ALA A 80 -5.65 1.46 -6.16
C ALA A 80 -7.11 1.03 -5.94
N GLY A 81 -8.05 1.93 -6.20
CA GLY A 81 -9.48 1.64 -6.08
C GLY A 81 -9.90 0.54 -7.02
N TRP A 82 -10.57 -0.48 -6.48
CA TRP A 82 -11.36 -1.43 -7.27
C TRP A 82 -12.61 -0.69 -7.73
N GLY A 83 -12.60 -0.10 -8.93
CA GLY A 83 -13.78 0.58 -9.46
C GLY A 83 -15.04 -0.29 -9.26
N GLY A 84 -16.12 0.30 -8.75
CA GLY A 84 -17.40 -0.39 -8.69
C GLY A 84 -17.97 -0.60 -10.08
N PRO A 85 -18.89 -1.57 -10.28
CA PRO A 85 -19.58 -1.73 -11.55
C PRO A 85 -20.32 -0.42 -11.92
N PRO A 86 -20.36 -0.06 -13.22
CA PRO A 86 -20.94 1.21 -13.69
C PRO A 86 -22.43 1.38 -13.39
N ASP A 87 -23.12 0.33 -12.93
CA ASP A 87 -24.56 0.30 -12.65
C ASP A 87 -24.91 0.29 -11.14
N GLY A 88 -23.92 0.44 -10.26
CA GLY A 88 -24.12 0.46 -8.80
C GLY A 88 -24.46 -0.90 -8.18
N ARG A 89 -24.40 -2.01 -8.92
CA ARG A 89 -24.62 -3.36 -8.37
C ARG A 89 -23.29 -3.94 -7.92
N GLN A 90 -23.19 -4.46 -6.70
CA GLN A 90 -22.00 -5.19 -6.25
C GLN A 90 -21.92 -6.56 -6.94
N GLY A 91 -21.28 -6.60 -8.10
CA GLY A 91 -20.85 -7.84 -8.76
C GLY A 91 -19.65 -8.50 -8.08
N PRO A 92 -19.33 -9.76 -8.42
CA PRO A 92 -18.29 -10.53 -7.74
C PRO A 92 -16.92 -9.84 -7.81
N ARG A 93 -16.25 -9.81 -6.66
CA ARG A 93 -15.01 -9.08 -6.40
C ARG A 93 -13.85 -9.74 -7.15
N HIS A 94 -13.42 -9.17 -8.27
CA HIS A 94 -12.17 -9.58 -8.93
C HIS A 94 -11.10 -8.52 -8.70
N ALA A 95 -10.02 -8.94 -8.06
CA ALA A 95 -8.81 -8.15 -7.90
C ALA A 95 -8.08 -8.05 -9.26
N VAL A 96 -8.10 -6.87 -9.89
CA VAL A 96 -7.12 -6.43 -10.90
C VAL A 96 -5.74 -6.23 -10.25
N GLU A 97 -4.84 -7.19 -10.42
CA GLU A 97 -3.41 -6.94 -10.22
C GLU A 97 -2.95 -5.85 -11.19
N VAL A 98 -2.42 -4.74 -10.64
CA VAL A 98 -1.66 -3.79 -11.43
C VAL A 98 -0.22 -4.29 -11.42
N SER A 99 0.17 -4.95 -12.52
CA SER A 99 1.57 -5.26 -12.83
C SER A 99 2.27 -4.05 -13.46
#